data_AF-A0A0G4HT83-F1
#
_entry.id   AF-A0A0G4HT83-F1
#
_cell.length_a   1.000
_cell.length_b   1.000
_cell.length_c   1.000
_cell.angle_alpha   90.00
_cell.angle_beta   90.00
_cell.angle_gamma   90.00
#
_symmetry.space_group_name_H-M   'P 1'
#
loop_
_entity.id
_entity.type
_entity.pdbx_description
1 polymer ?
#
loop_
_entity_poly.entity_id
_entity_poly.type
_entity_poly.pdbx_seq_one_letter_code
_entity_poly.pdbx_strand_id
1 'polypeptide(L)'
;MPREGLSTLTPLLITEEDIAAVARRLQSSAGPSGFDSTQLRTAVLSLGRESRELWEELANLATEMGRKVFEWDQVKALMACQLVALDKCPGVRPVRIGEAIRRLLGKAVMKETREELQEACGADQLCSGLMEGLEGGIHAVRELWETLTQEAGDDPEKAFGTLLIDAENAFNAANRTAGLWNARILWPRASTFLFNYYRGDAELFLRGTHRTTTISSREGWMQGDPMSMAGYAITILPLVRALRGSGSGQTESKTQLEASGSSQAAGEKQTRMRESRQADRETQLESSEIDSEQPAG
;
A
#
# COMPACT_ATOMS: atom_id res chain seq x y z
N MET A 1 0.61 -5.63 22.62
CA MET A 1 -0.67 -5.47 21.91
C MET A 1 -1.69 -6.39 22.58
N PRO A 2 -2.84 -5.87 23.06
CA PRO A 2 -3.82 -6.68 23.77
C PRO A 2 -4.46 -7.70 22.82
N ARG A 3 -4.73 -8.91 23.33
CA ARG A 3 -5.40 -10.03 22.65
C ARG A 3 -6.94 -9.90 22.68
N GLU A 4 -7.47 -8.68 22.56
CA GLU A 4 -8.92 -8.49 22.43
C GLU A 4 -9.31 -8.55 20.95
N GLY A 5 -10.48 -9.14 20.70
CA GLY A 5 -10.86 -9.79 19.43
C GLY A 5 -10.38 -9.07 18.16
N LEU A 6 -9.64 -9.81 17.32
CA LEU A 6 -9.25 -9.32 15.99
C LEU A 6 -10.47 -8.77 15.26
N SER A 7 -10.29 -7.62 14.59
CA SER A 7 -11.35 -7.04 13.77
C SER A 7 -11.90 -8.08 12.79
N THR A 8 -13.22 -8.10 12.65
CA THR A 8 -13.88 -8.88 11.62
C THR A 8 -13.31 -8.48 10.27
N LEU A 9 -12.95 -9.46 9.44
CA LEU A 9 -12.46 -9.18 8.10
C LEU A 9 -13.62 -8.64 7.25
N THR A 10 -13.60 -7.35 6.98
CA THR A 10 -14.43 -6.78 5.91
C THR A 10 -13.99 -7.41 4.59
N PRO A 11 -14.92 -7.92 3.76
CA PRO A 11 -14.56 -8.47 2.46
C PRO A 11 -13.85 -7.43 1.58
N LEU A 12 -12.75 -7.85 0.95
CA LEU A 12 -12.19 -7.14 -0.18
C LEU A 12 -13.07 -7.42 -1.40
N LEU A 13 -13.45 -6.37 -2.12
CA LEU A 13 -14.14 -6.46 -3.40
C LEU A 13 -13.36 -5.59 -4.38
N ILE A 14 -12.96 -6.17 -5.50
CA ILE A 14 -12.35 -5.48 -6.64
C ILE A 14 -13.31 -5.61 -7.80
N THR A 15 -13.70 -4.50 -8.43
CA THR A 15 -14.61 -4.50 -9.57
C THR A 15 -13.87 -4.49 -10.91
N GLU A 16 -14.60 -4.76 -12.00
CA GLU A 16 -14.08 -4.60 -13.36
C GLU A 16 -13.60 -3.17 -13.63
N GLU A 17 -14.32 -2.17 -13.12
CA GLU A 17 -13.97 -0.75 -13.27
C GLU A 17 -12.65 -0.42 -12.56
N ASP A 18 -12.37 -1.05 -11.43
CA ASP A 18 -11.10 -0.91 -10.72
C ASP A 18 -9.94 -1.41 -11.55
N ILE A 19 -10.08 -2.62 -12.10
CA ILE A 19 -9.11 -3.23 -13.00
C ILE A 19 -8.88 -2.35 -14.22
N ALA A 20 -9.95 -1.91 -14.88
CA ALA A 20 -9.87 -1.06 -16.06
C ALA A 20 -9.20 0.29 -15.74
N ALA A 21 -9.57 0.93 -14.62
CA ALA A 21 -9.00 2.20 -14.20
C ALA A 21 -7.51 2.11 -13.91
N VAL A 22 -7.08 1.04 -13.23
CA VAL A 22 -5.66 0.79 -12.95
C VAL A 22 -4.90 0.46 -14.22
N ALA A 23 -5.45 -0.41 -15.08
CA ALA A 23 -4.78 -0.84 -16.29
C ALA A 23 -4.49 0.33 -17.24
N ARG A 24 -5.43 1.27 -17.41
CA ARG A 24 -5.23 2.47 -18.24
C ARG A 24 -3.97 3.26 -17.87
N ARG A 25 -3.58 3.22 -16.59
CA ARG A 25 -2.45 3.96 -16.03
C ARG A 25 -1.23 3.08 -15.75
N LEU A 26 -1.30 1.78 -16.03
CA LEU A 26 -0.22 0.85 -15.72
C LEU A 26 0.97 1.08 -16.66
N GLN A 27 2.12 1.39 -16.07
CA GLN A 27 3.39 1.55 -16.75
C GLN A 27 4.45 0.72 -16.02
N SER A 28 4.96 -0.31 -16.68
CA SER A 28 5.76 -1.31 -15.97
C SER A 28 6.49 -2.25 -16.94
N SER A 29 7.80 -2.46 -16.73
CA SER A 29 8.60 -3.41 -17.52
C SER A 29 8.11 -4.86 -17.38
N ALA A 30 8.47 -5.75 -18.31
CA ALA A 30 8.12 -7.17 -18.23
C ALA A 30 8.63 -7.86 -16.96
N GLY A 31 7.81 -8.80 -16.45
CA GLY A 31 8.23 -9.76 -15.43
C GLY A 31 8.95 -10.98 -16.03
N PRO A 32 9.08 -12.09 -15.28
CA PRO A 32 9.73 -13.31 -15.74
C PRO A 32 9.23 -13.85 -17.09
N SER A 33 7.93 -13.77 -17.35
CA SER A 33 7.29 -14.24 -18.59
C SER A 33 7.66 -13.46 -19.84
N GLY A 34 8.20 -12.24 -19.69
CA GLY A 34 8.34 -11.30 -20.79
C GLY A 34 7.08 -10.48 -21.09
N PHE A 35 5.96 -10.74 -20.41
CA PHE A 35 4.70 -10.02 -20.59
C PHE A 35 4.72 -8.67 -19.85
N ASP A 36 4.64 -7.57 -20.59
CA ASP A 36 4.77 -6.21 -20.05
C ASP A 36 3.42 -5.47 -19.88
N SER A 37 3.47 -4.24 -19.35
CA SER A 37 2.25 -3.43 -19.18
C SER A 37 1.58 -3.02 -20.48
N THR A 38 2.33 -2.90 -21.58
CA THR A 38 1.78 -2.51 -22.88
C THR A 38 0.93 -3.65 -23.43
N GLN A 39 1.47 -4.86 -23.43
CA GLN A 39 0.76 -6.06 -23.85
C GLN A 39 -0.44 -6.34 -22.94
N LEU A 40 -0.28 -6.20 -21.62
CA LEU A 40 -1.38 -6.31 -20.68
C LEU A 40 -2.47 -5.27 -20.98
N ARG A 41 -2.09 -4.00 -21.19
CA ARG A 41 -3.05 -2.94 -21.54
C ARG A 41 -3.79 -3.23 -22.83
N THR A 42 -3.15 -3.80 -23.84
CA THR A 42 -3.83 -4.20 -25.09
C THR A 42 -4.80 -5.35 -24.83
N ALA A 43 -4.36 -6.41 -24.16
CA ALA A 43 -5.20 -7.57 -23.84
C ALA A 43 -6.43 -7.16 -23.01
N VAL A 44 -6.22 -6.21 -22.11
CA VAL A 44 -7.25 -5.68 -21.21
C VAL A 44 -8.11 -4.66 -21.97
N LEU A 45 -7.59 -3.65 -22.67
CA LEU A 45 -8.40 -2.50 -23.13
C LEU A 45 -8.82 -2.51 -24.60
N SER A 46 -8.33 -3.42 -25.44
CA SER A 46 -8.37 -3.23 -26.90
C SER A 46 -9.01 -4.37 -27.69
N LEU A 47 -9.44 -5.45 -27.06
CA LEU A 47 -9.96 -6.65 -27.71
C LEU A 47 -11.45 -6.86 -27.44
N GLY A 48 -12.25 -5.79 -27.32
CA GLY A 48 -13.71 -5.89 -27.25
C GLY A 48 -14.23 -6.79 -26.12
N ARG A 49 -14.88 -7.90 -26.50
CA ARG A 49 -15.53 -8.82 -25.55
C ARG A 49 -14.51 -9.61 -24.74
N GLU A 50 -13.47 -10.12 -25.38
CA GLU A 50 -12.40 -10.91 -24.78
C GLU A 50 -11.65 -10.10 -23.71
N SER A 51 -11.49 -8.81 -23.98
CA SER A 51 -10.97 -7.84 -23.02
C SER A 51 -11.83 -7.73 -21.77
N ARG A 52 -13.16 -7.72 -21.91
CA ARG A 52 -14.10 -7.64 -20.78
C ARG A 52 -14.10 -8.91 -19.93
N GLU A 53 -14.14 -10.08 -20.58
CA GLU A 53 -14.03 -11.38 -19.88
C GLU A 53 -12.72 -11.47 -19.07
N LEU A 54 -11.61 -10.98 -19.64
CA LEU A 54 -10.35 -10.91 -18.91
C LEU A 54 -10.39 -9.97 -17.69
N TRP A 55 -11.12 -8.85 -17.73
CA TRP A 55 -11.22 -7.94 -16.58
C TRP A 55 -12.00 -8.55 -15.44
N GLU A 56 -13.09 -9.20 -15.78
CA GLU A 56 -13.94 -9.92 -14.84
C GLU A 56 -13.12 -10.99 -14.11
N GLU A 57 -12.37 -11.82 -14.85
CA GLU A 57 -11.50 -12.83 -14.25
C GLU A 57 -10.39 -12.24 -13.38
N LEU A 58 -9.80 -11.10 -13.77
CA LEU A 58 -8.78 -10.42 -12.97
C LEU A 58 -9.36 -9.80 -11.68
N ALA A 59 -10.55 -9.22 -11.77
CA ALA A 59 -11.29 -8.69 -10.63
C ALA A 59 -11.67 -9.81 -9.65
N ASN A 60 -12.20 -10.92 -10.17
CA ASN A 60 -12.52 -12.12 -9.41
C ASN A 60 -11.27 -12.71 -8.74
N LEU A 61 -10.15 -12.79 -9.45
CA LEU A 61 -8.89 -13.27 -8.88
C LEU A 61 -8.42 -12.38 -7.71
N ALA A 62 -8.41 -11.06 -7.88
CA ALA A 62 -8.00 -10.14 -6.82
C ALA A 62 -8.91 -10.24 -5.58
N THR A 63 -10.22 -10.30 -5.81
CA THR A 63 -11.25 -10.48 -4.78
C THR A 63 -11.08 -11.81 -4.04
N GLU A 64 -10.93 -12.93 -4.75
CA GLU A 64 -10.71 -14.24 -4.15
C GLU A 64 -9.41 -14.29 -3.35
N MET A 65 -8.33 -13.66 -3.84
CA MET A 65 -7.06 -13.54 -3.11
C MET A 65 -7.21 -12.72 -1.82
N GLY A 66 -8.18 -11.81 -1.72
CA GLY A 66 -8.53 -11.11 -0.47
C GLY A 66 -9.51 -11.88 0.42
N ARG A 67 -10.26 -12.84 -0.13
CA ARG A 67 -11.30 -13.58 0.61
C ARG A 67 -10.78 -14.86 1.25
N LYS A 68 -9.94 -15.63 0.54
CA LYS A 68 -9.47 -16.94 1.00
C LYS A 68 -7.96 -17.07 0.85
N VAL A 69 -7.41 -17.96 1.64
CA VAL A 69 -6.01 -18.35 1.56
C VAL A 69 -5.87 -19.43 0.48
N PHE A 70 -5.02 -19.21 -0.52
CA PHE A 70 -4.73 -20.19 -1.57
C PHE A 70 -3.69 -21.19 -1.09
N GLU A 71 -3.49 -22.31 -1.78
CA GLU A 71 -2.28 -23.13 -1.62
C GLU A 71 -1.09 -22.49 -2.32
N TRP A 72 0.13 -22.65 -1.79
CA TRP A 72 1.29 -21.90 -2.33
C TRP A 72 1.57 -22.26 -3.78
N ASP A 73 1.41 -23.53 -4.13
CA ASP A 73 1.58 -24.01 -5.50
C ASP A 73 0.61 -23.38 -6.50
N GLN A 74 -0.53 -22.86 -6.06
CA GLN A 74 -1.50 -22.18 -6.92
C GLN A 74 -1.08 -20.75 -7.26
N VAL A 75 -0.26 -20.10 -6.43
CA VAL A 75 0.09 -18.67 -6.58
C VAL A 75 1.58 -18.43 -6.83
N LYS A 76 2.47 -19.39 -6.53
CA LYS A 76 3.93 -19.20 -6.56
C LYS A 76 4.47 -18.69 -7.91
N ALA A 77 3.88 -19.13 -9.03
CA ALA A 77 4.30 -18.70 -10.36
C ALA A 77 4.00 -17.22 -10.60
N LEU A 78 2.81 -16.74 -10.22
CA LEU A 78 2.43 -15.33 -10.27
C LEU A 78 3.32 -14.49 -9.33
N MET A 79 3.82 -15.10 -8.26
CA MET A 79 4.65 -14.42 -7.27
C MET A 79 6.12 -14.29 -7.69
N ALA A 80 6.57 -15.01 -8.71
CA ALA A 80 7.95 -14.92 -9.19
C ALA A 80 8.27 -13.53 -9.77
N CYS A 81 9.53 -13.13 -9.67
CA CYS A 81 9.99 -11.81 -10.10
C CYS A 81 11.28 -11.91 -10.91
N GLN A 82 11.44 -11.01 -11.87
CA GLN A 82 12.75 -10.73 -12.44
C GLN A 82 13.52 -9.82 -11.47
N LEU A 83 14.76 -10.16 -11.16
CA LEU A 83 15.63 -9.36 -10.30
C LEU A 83 16.59 -8.53 -11.14
N VAL A 84 16.65 -7.23 -10.86
CA VAL A 84 17.56 -6.28 -11.49
C VAL A 84 18.39 -5.60 -10.40
N ALA A 85 19.71 -5.62 -10.56
CA ALA A 85 20.64 -4.89 -9.70
C ALA A 85 20.86 -3.49 -10.29
N LEU A 86 20.27 -2.47 -9.67
CA LEU A 86 20.52 -1.06 -10.03
C LEU A 86 21.68 -0.51 -9.20
N ASP A 87 22.43 0.42 -9.76
CA ASP A 87 23.48 1.13 -9.04
C ASP A 87 22.88 2.12 -8.03
N LYS A 88 23.40 2.13 -6.80
CA LYS A 88 22.97 3.03 -5.71
C LYS A 88 24.05 4.06 -5.32
N CYS A 89 25.28 3.96 -5.82
CA CYS A 89 26.38 4.91 -5.56
C CYS A 89 26.45 5.47 -4.12
N PRO A 90 27.06 4.76 -3.15
CA PRO A 90 27.65 3.42 -3.25
C PRO A 90 26.63 2.28 -3.04
N GLY A 91 26.99 1.10 -3.53
CA GLY A 91 26.23 -0.13 -3.30
C GLY A 91 25.22 -0.46 -4.40
N VAL A 92 24.34 -1.42 -4.13
CA VAL A 92 23.38 -1.97 -5.09
C VAL A 92 21.96 -1.81 -4.56
N ARG A 93 21.04 -1.44 -5.45
CA ARG A 93 19.59 -1.42 -5.21
C ARG A 93 18.93 -2.56 -5.97
N PRO A 94 18.61 -3.69 -5.31
CA PRO A 94 17.91 -4.79 -5.96
C PRO A 94 16.43 -4.44 -6.19
N VAL A 95 16.02 -4.34 -7.44
CA VAL A 95 14.62 -4.11 -7.85
C VAL A 95 14.03 -5.40 -8.38
N ARG A 96 12.83 -5.72 -7.90
CA ARG A 96 12.08 -6.93 -8.24
C ARG A 96 10.91 -6.54 -9.14
N ILE A 97 10.93 -7.04 -10.36
CA ILE A 97 9.92 -6.80 -11.36
C ILE A 97 9.04 -8.04 -11.43
N GLY A 98 7.91 -8.00 -10.73
CA GLY A 98 6.88 -9.04 -10.82
C GLY A 98 6.13 -9.00 -12.14
N GLU A 99 5.32 -10.02 -12.39
CA GLU A 99 4.42 -10.06 -13.56
C GLU A 99 3.56 -8.79 -13.68
N ALA A 100 3.24 -8.40 -14.92
CA ALA A 100 2.35 -7.26 -15.16
C ALA A 100 0.98 -7.45 -14.48
N ILE A 101 0.44 -8.68 -14.54
CA ILE A 101 -0.80 -9.08 -13.85
C ILE A 101 -0.65 -8.91 -12.34
N ARG A 102 0.43 -9.42 -11.71
CA ARG A 102 0.70 -9.24 -10.27
C ARG A 102 0.68 -7.76 -9.87
N ARG A 103 1.29 -6.88 -10.68
CA ARG A 103 1.31 -5.45 -10.34
C ARG A 103 -0.04 -4.77 -10.55
N LEU A 104 -0.82 -5.21 -11.55
CA LEU A 104 -2.20 -4.76 -11.76
C LEU A 104 -3.07 -5.09 -10.54
N LEU A 105 -3.09 -6.34 -10.10
CA LEU A 105 -3.89 -6.78 -8.95
C LEU A 105 -3.48 -6.01 -7.68
N GLY A 106 -2.17 -5.92 -7.39
CA GLY A 106 -1.69 -5.17 -6.22
C GLY A 106 -2.08 -3.69 -6.26
N LYS A 107 -2.03 -3.05 -7.43
CA LYS A 107 -2.49 -1.65 -7.58
C LYS A 107 -4.01 -1.51 -7.42
N ALA A 108 -4.80 -2.49 -7.86
CA ALA A 108 -6.25 -2.50 -7.65
C ALA A 108 -6.58 -2.61 -6.15
N VAL A 109 -5.93 -3.54 -5.44
CA VAL A 109 -6.10 -3.66 -3.98
C VAL A 109 -5.66 -2.38 -3.26
N MET A 110 -4.53 -1.78 -3.64
CA MET A 110 -4.12 -0.48 -3.09
C MET A 110 -5.16 0.61 -3.34
N LYS A 111 -5.76 0.67 -4.54
CA LYS A 111 -6.80 1.67 -4.86
C LYS A 111 -7.96 1.57 -3.87
N GLU A 112 -8.41 0.36 -3.57
CA GLU A 112 -9.59 0.12 -2.73
C GLU A 112 -9.33 0.22 -1.22
N THR A 113 -8.10 0.01 -0.77
CA THR A 113 -7.79 -0.13 0.66
C THR A 113 -6.80 0.91 1.19
N ARG A 114 -6.36 1.87 0.36
CA ARG A 114 -5.39 2.91 0.76
C ARG A 114 -5.88 3.79 1.90
N GLU A 115 -7.16 4.09 1.97
CA GLU A 115 -7.68 5.02 2.99
C GLU A 115 -7.56 4.41 4.39
N GLU A 116 -7.89 3.13 4.54
CA GLU A 116 -7.69 2.36 5.76
C GLU A 116 -6.21 2.32 6.17
N LEU A 117 -5.29 2.17 5.20
CA LEU A 117 -3.85 2.23 5.45
C LEU A 117 -3.42 3.62 5.95
N GLN A 118 -3.94 4.68 5.33
CA GLN A 118 -3.62 6.06 5.71
C GLN A 118 -4.17 6.40 7.09
N GLU A 119 -5.38 5.97 7.41
CA GLU A 119 -5.97 6.11 8.74
C GLU A 119 -5.16 5.36 9.79
N ALA A 120 -4.81 4.10 9.52
CA ALA A 120 -4.02 3.28 10.42
C ALA A 120 -2.64 3.89 10.69
N CYS A 121 -2.00 4.48 9.68
CA CYS A 121 -0.68 5.10 9.79
C CYS A 121 -0.72 6.51 10.41
N GLY A 122 -1.71 7.33 10.04
CA GLY A 122 -1.80 8.74 10.42
C GLY A 122 -0.50 9.51 10.16
N ALA A 123 -0.22 10.49 11.02
CA ALA A 123 1.02 11.27 10.99
C ALA A 123 2.25 10.49 11.47
N ASP A 124 2.06 9.31 12.09
CA ASP A 124 3.17 8.50 12.60
C ASP A 124 4.00 7.90 11.46
N GLN A 125 3.37 7.62 10.32
CA GLN A 125 4.03 6.91 9.24
C GLN A 125 3.68 7.51 7.87
N LEU A 126 4.56 8.43 7.43
CA LEU A 126 4.41 9.17 6.17
C LEU A 126 4.55 8.27 4.92
N CYS A 127 5.16 7.08 5.03
CA CYS A 127 5.26 6.13 3.92
C CYS A 127 3.91 5.54 3.47
N SER A 128 2.82 5.77 4.23
CA SER A 128 1.44 5.42 3.83
C SER A 128 0.92 6.25 2.65
N GLY A 129 1.64 7.32 2.28
CA GLY A 129 1.26 8.22 1.18
C GLY A 129 0.12 9.16 1.57
N LEU A 130 0.06 9.59 2.83
CA LEU A 130 -0.82 10.67 3.29
C LEU A 130 -0.61 11.92 2.40
N MET A 131 -1.71 12.52 1.95
CA MET A 131 -1.64 13.75 1.14
C MET A 131 -0.96 14.85 1.95
N GLU A 132 -0.02 15.58 1.33
CA GLU A 132 0.77 16.64 1.98
C GLU A 132 1.58 16.18 3.21
N GLY A 133 1.69 14.87 3.48
CA GLY A 133 2.30 14.35 4.70
C GLY A 133 3.78 14.72 4.87
N LEU A 134 4.55 14.79 3.77
CA LEU A 134 5.95 15.23 3.82
C LEU A 134 6.08 16.71 4.17
N GLU A 135 5.26 17.56 3.56
CA GLU A 135 5.25 19.00 3.82
C GLU A 135 4.81 19.28 5.26
N GLY A 136 3.70 18.67 5.69
CA GLY A 136 3.23 18.75 7.08
C GLY A 136 4.28 18.27 8.09
N GLY A 137 5.00 17.18 7.79
CA GLY A 137 6.09 16.69 8.63
C GLY A 137 7.25 17.69 8.75
N ILE A 138 7.66 18.32 7.64
CA ILE A 138 8.71 19.35 7.65
C ILE A 138 8.27 20.56 8.48
N HIS A 139 7.04 21.02 8.30
CA HIS A 139 6.50 22.14 9.08
C HIS A 139 6.45 21.81 10.58
N ALA A 140 5.98 20.61 10.95
CA ALA A 140 5.92 20.19 12.35
C ALA A 140 7.31 20.11 13.01
N VAL A 141 8.32 19.58 12.30
CA VAL A 141 9.70 19.55 12.81
C VAL A 141 10.27 20.95 12.95
N ARG A 142 9.99 21.85 12.01
CA ARG A 142 10.45 23.24 12.07
C ARG A 142 9.85 23.99 13.25
N GLU A 143 8.53 23.89 13.44
CA GLU A 143 7.84 24.52 14.56
C GLU A 143 8.37 23.99 15.89
N LEU A 144 8.51 22.65 16.03
CA LEU A 144 9.10 22.04 17.22
C LEU A 144 10.52 22.56 17.49
N TRP A 145 11.34 22.68 16.45
CA TRP A 145 12.70 23.21 16.58
C TRP A 145 12.71 24.66 17.07
N GLU A 146 11.84 25.51 16.52
CA GLU A 146 11.69 26.92 16.92
C GLU A 146 11.22 27.02 18.37
N THR A 147 10.23 26.21 18.79
CA THR A 147 9.75 26.14 20.18
C THR A 147 10.86 25.70 21.14
N LEU A 148 11.53 24.58 20.85
CA LEU A 148 12.60 24.07 21.72
C LEU A 148 13.78 25.05 21.82
N THR A 149 14.12 25.73 20.72
CA THR A 149 15.14 26.80 20.72
C THR A 149 14.76 27.92 21.69
N GLN A 150 13.50 28.37 21.65
CA GLN A 150 13.00 29.42 22.53
C GLN A 150 12.95 28.98 24.00
N GLU A 151 12.55 27.74 24.28
CA GLU A 151 12.45 27.19 25.63
C GLU A 151 13.82 26.94 26.29
N ALA A 152 14.80 26.53 25.49
CA ALA A 152 16.17 26.29 25.93
C ALA A 152 16.90 27.60 26.26
N GLY A 153 16.79 28.62 25.41
CA GLY A 153 17.56 29.86 25.57
C GLY A 153 19.06 29.58 25.70
N ASP A 154 19.70 30.15 26.72
CA ASP A 154 21.11 29.91 27.06
C ASP A 154 21.31 28.84 28.17
N ASP A 155 20.25 28.12 28.55
CA ASP A 155 20.29 27.14 29.64
C ASP A 155 20.86 25.78 29.17
N PRO A 156 22.08 25.39 29.61
CA PRO A 156 22.71 24.14 29.18
C PRO A 156 21.96 22.88 29.64
N GLU A 157 21.14 22.97 30.69
CA GLU A 157 20.32 21.83 31.18
C GLU A 157 19.12 21.54 30.26
N LYS A 158 18.81 22.44 29.32
CA LYS A 158 17.73 22.31 28.33
C LYS A 158 18.24 22.07 26.91
N ALA A 159 19.50 21.66 26.76
CA ALA A 159 20.05 21.31 25.47
C ALA A 159 19.22 20.22 24.79
N PHE A 160 18.90 20.42 23.51
CA PHE A 160 18.17 19.46 22.69
C PHE A 160 18.92 19.21 21.38
N GLY A 161 18.51 18.17 20.66
CA GLY A 161 19.10 17.83 19.38
C GLY A 161 18.26 16.82 18.60
N THR A 162 18.69 16.54 17.38
CA THR A 162 18.01 15.61 16.48
C THR A 162 18.75 14.29 16.39
N LEU A 163 18.03 13.18 16.56
CA LEU A 163 18.52 11.83 16.28
C LEU A 163 17.98 11.36 14.93
N LEU A 164 18.88 11.12 13.97
CA LEU A 164 18.55 10.53 12.69
C LEU A 164 18.87 9.03 12.71
N ILE A 165 17.88 8.20 12.38
CA ILE A 165 17.99 6.74 12.33
C ILE A 165 17.72 6.30 10.89
N ASP A 166 18.69 5.64 10.26
CA ASP A 166 18.52 5.02 8.95
C ASP A 166 18.59 3.49 9.07
N ALA A 167 17.69 2.80 8.39
CA ALA A 167 17.63 1.34 8.42
C ALA A 167 18.46 0.76 7.28
N GLU A 168 19.46 -0.05 7.62
CA GLU A 168 20.24 -0.77 6.62
C GLU A 168 19.35 -1.78 5.88
N ASN A 169 19.36 -1.71 4.54
CA ASN A 169 18.63 -2.63 3.67
C ASN A 169 17.13 -2.80 4.04
N ALA A 170 16.50 -1.70 4.47
CA ALA A 170 15.17 -1.63 5.07
C ALA A 170 14.13 -2.59 4.47
N PHE A 171 13.92 -2.55 3.15
CA PHE A 171 12.92 -3.40 2.49
C PHE A 171 13.24 -4.88 2.59
N ASN A 172 14.49 -5.30 2.37
CA ASN A 172 14.83 -6.73 2.35
C ASN A 172 15.04 -7.29 3.77
N ALA A 173 15.35 -6.45 4.75
CA ALA A 173 15.62 -6.87 6.13
C ALA A 173 14.38 -6.83 7.05
N ALA A 174 13.32 -6.14 6.64
CA ALA A 174 12.09 -6.06 7.44
C ALA A 174 11.47 -7.45 7.68
N ASN A 175 11.10 -7.74 8.94
CA ASN A 175 10.50 -9.03 9.29
C ASN A 175 9.12 -9.19 8.64
N ARG A 176 9.02 -10.06 7.65
CA ARG A 176 7.84 -10.30 6.84
C ARG A 176 6.71 -10.91 7.65
N THR A 177 7.01 -11.89 8.50
CA THR A 177 6.00 -12.52 9.36
C THR A 177 5.35 -11.50 10.28
N ALA A 178 6.14 -10.64 10.91
CA ALA A 178 5.65 -9.52 11.70
C ALA A 178 4.85 -8.53 10.84
N GLY A 179 5.32 -8.21 9.63
CA GLY A 179 4.61 -7.36 8.69
C GLY A 179 3.22 -7.88 8.30
N LEU A 180 3.11 -9.17 7.98
CA LEU A 180 1.84 -9.83 7.65
C LEU A 180 0.90 -9.92 8.86
N TRP A 181 1.45 -10.19 10.04
CA TRP A 181 0.68 -10.15 11.28
C TRP A 181 0.15 -8.75 11.61
N ASN A 182 1.01 -7.73 11.47
CA ASN A 182 0.62 -6.34 11.66
C ASN A 182 -0.44 -5.93 10.65
N ALA A 183 -0.35 -6.37 9.39
CA ALA A 183 -1.39 -6.12 8.39
C ALA A 183 -2.74 -6.71 8.80
N ARG A 184 -2.79 -7.90 9.41
CA ARG A 184 -4.04 -8.48 9.92
C ARG A 184 -4.72 -7.62 10.98
N ILE A 185 -3.93 -6.90 11.79
CA ILE A 185 -4.43 -6.07 12.88
C ILE A 185 -4.77 -4.66 12.37
N LEU A 186 -3.84 -4.04 11.63
CA LEU A 186 -3.85 -2.62 11.28
C LEU A 186 -4.45 -2.34 9.91
N TRP A 187 -4.50 -3.34 9.02
CA TRP A 187 -5.00 -3.21 7.65
C TRP A 187 -5.78 -4.46 7.21
N PRO A 188 -6.87 -4.80 7.95
CA PRO A 188 -7.50 -6.11 7.88
C PRO A 188 -8.04 -6.46 6.49
N ARG A 189 -8.63 -5.51 5.75
CA ARG A 189 -9.26 -5.77 4.44
C ARG A 189 -8.25 -6.20 3.36
N ALA A 190 -7.00 -5.73 3.44
CA ALA A 190 -5.93 -6.14 2.54
C ALA A 190 -5.13 -7.36 3.05
N SER A 191 -5.33 -7.78 4.30
CA SER A 191 -4.42 -8.71 4.99
C SER A 191 -4.34 -10.10 4.37
N THR A 192 -5.47 -10.68 3.96
CA THR A 192 -5.49 -12.00 3.28
C THR A 192 -4.82 -11.92 1.91
N PHE A 193 -5.04 -10.84 1.17
CA PHE A 193 -4.39 -10.60 -0.12
C PHE A 193 -2.88 -10.52 0.05
N LEU A 194 -2.41 -9.72 1.02
CA LEU A 194 -1.00 -9.63 1.38
C LEU A 194 -0.40 -10.97 1.79
N PHE A 195 -1.15 -11.76 2.56
CA PHE A 195 -0.73 -13.10 2.96
C PHE A 195 -0.49 -13.99 1.74
N ASN A 196 -1.44 -14.05 0.80
CA ASN A 196 -1.27 -14.78 -0.45
C ASN A 196 -0.12 -14.22 -1.31
N TYR A 197 0.11 -12.91 -1.27
CA TYR A 197 1.13 -12.22 -2.06
C TYR A 197 2.58 -12.42 -1.57
N TYR A 198 2.76 -12.60 -0.27
CA TYR A 198 4.08 -12.48 0.36
C TYR A 198 4.46 -13.65 1.26
N ARG A 199 3.53 -14.48 1.76
CA ARG A 199 3.86 -15.52 2.77
C ARG A 199 4.96 -16.50 2.35
N GLY A 200 5.13 -16.72 1.05
CA GLY A 200 6.03 -17.72 0.51
C GLY A 200 7.32 -17.15 -0.06
N ASP A 201 8.26 -18.04 -0.28
CA ASP A 201 9.56 -17.76 -0.84
C ASP A 201 9.47 -17.62 -2.36
N ALA A 202 9.13 -16.43 -2.84
CA ALA A 202 9.09 -16.15 -4.27
C ALA A 202 10.47 -16.33 -4.94
N GLU A 203 10.48 -16.91 -6.13
CA GLU A 203 11.69 -17.05 -6.94
C GLU A 203 12.03 -15.73 -7.63
N LEU A 204 13.29 -15.33 -7.50
CA LEU A 204 13.86 -14.11 -8.08
C LEU A 204 14.86 -14.51 -9.16
N PHE A 205 14.51 -14.27 -10.43
CA PHE A 205 15.36 -14.61 -11.57
C PHE A 205 16.31 -13.45 -11.88
N LEU A 206 17.59 -13.65 -11.57
CA LEU A 206 18.68 -12.73 -11.93
C LEU A 206 19.33 -13.20 -13.23
N ARG A 207 19.07 -12.50 -14.33
CA ARG A 207 19.72 -12.78 -15.62
C ARG A 207 21.14 -12.20 -15.61
N GLY A 208 22.14 -13.06 -15.66
CA GLY A 208 23.53 -12.70 -15.93
C GLY A 208 23.88 -12.83 -17.42
N THR A 209 25.10 -12.47 -17.78
CA THR A 209 25.60 -12.53 -19.17
C THR A 209 25.63 -13.94 -19.75
N HIS A 210 25.89 -14.96 -18.92
CA HIS A 210 26.06 -16.35 -19.36
C HIS A 210 25.08 -17.33 -18.72
N ARG A 211 24.43 -16.95 -17.62
CA ARG A 211 23.49 -17.81 -16.89
C ARG A 211 22.45 -16.99 -16.15
N THR A 212 21.28 -17.58 -15.95
CA THR A 212 20.29 -17.09 -14.99
C THR A 212 20.55 -17.73 -13.63
N THR A 213 20.60 -16.91 -12.59
CA THR A 213 20.67 -17.36 -11.19
C THR A 213 19.33 -17.13 -10.53
N THR A 214 18.83 -18.11 -9.78
CA THR A 214 17.60 -17.96 -9.01
C THR A 214 17.94 -17.70 -7.54
N ILE A 215 17.32 -16.67 -6.97
CA ILE A 215 17.44 -16.32 -5.54
C ILE A 215 16.05 -16.45 -4.90
N SER A 216 16.00 -16.98 -3.69
CA SER A 216 14.75 -17.13 -2.93
C SER A 216 14.47 -15.89 -2.08
N SER A 217 13.26 -15.34 -2.18
CA SER A 217 12.79 -14.21 -1.39
C SER A 217 12.35 -14.63 0.01
N ARG A 218 13.28 -14.78 0.96
CA ARG A 218 12.94 -15.27 2.31
C ARG A 218 12.46 -14.23 3.31
N GLU A 219 12.98 -13.01 3.21
CA GLU A 219 12.68 -11.93 4.15
C GLU A 219 12.24 -10.66 3.41
N GLY A 220 11.62 -9.74 4.13
CA GLY A 220 11.34 -8.40 3.63
C GLY A 220 10.21 -8.28 2.61
N TRP A 221 10.10 -7.07 2.09
CA TRP A 221 9.15 -6.60 1.09
C TRP A 221 9.85 -6.35 -0.24
N MET A 222 9.14 -6.57 -1.34
CA MET A 222 9.73 -6.57 -2.67
C MET A 222 9.84 -5.15 -3.25
N GLN A 223 11.04 -4.57 -3.27
CA GLN A 223 11.26 -3.27 -3.88
C GLN A 223 10.88 -3.28 -5.37
N GLY A 224 9.91 -2.44 -5.76
CA GLY A 224 9.32 -2.42 -7.10
C GLY A 224 7.90 -2.99 -7.17
N ASP A 225 7.43 -3.67 -6.12
CA ASP A 225 6.05 -4.13 -5.99
C ASP A 225 5.13 -3.02 -5.43
N PRO A 226 3.92 -2.85 -5.97
CA PRO A 226 2.97 -1.82 -5.53
C PRO A 226 2.59 -1.88 -4.04
N MET A 227 2.55 -3.07 -3.45
CA MET A 227 2.18 -3.28 -2.05
C MET A 227 3.37 -3.10 -1.10
N SER A 228 4.60 -3.09 -1.60
CA SER A 228 5.81 -3.17 -0.78
C SER A 228 6.01 -1.97 0.15
N MET A 229 5.71 -0.75 -0.31
CA MET A 229 5.83 0.46 0.52
C MET A 229 4.84 0.42 1.69
N ALA A 230 3.58 0.08 1.40
CA ALA A 230 2.52 -0.05 2.39
C ALA A 230 2.82 -1.16 3.39
N GLY A 231 3.28 -2.32 2.91
CA GLY A 231 3.70 -3.43 3.75
C GLY A 231 4.84 -3.05 4.70
N TYR A 232 5.86 -2.37 4.19
CA TYR A 232 6.96 -1.88 5.02
C TYR A 232 6.47 -0.87 6.07
N ALA A 233 5.65 0.11 5.67
CA ALA A 233 5.06 1.10 6.57
C ALA A 233 4.34 0.43 7.77
N ILE A 234 3.48 -0.55 7.49
CA ILE A 234 2.76 -1.31 8.52
C ILE A 234 3.68 -2.20 9.36
N THR A 235 4.76 -2.71 8.78
CA THR A 235 5.74 -3.54 9.50
C THR A 235 6.40 -2.75 10.63
N ILE A 236 6.82 -1.52 10.36
CA ILE A 236 7.56 -0.70 11.34
C ILE A 236 6.67 0.21 12.18
N LEU A 237 5.39 0.37 11.84
CA LEU A 237 4.47 1.27 12.55
C LEU A 237 4.40 1.00 14.09
N PRO A 238 4.35 -0.25 14.59
CA PRO A 238 4.40 -0.49 16.03
C PRO A 238 5.70 0.00 16.69
N LEU A 239 6.83 -0.12 15.99
CA LEU A 239 8.11 0.40 16.47
C LEU A 239 8.09 1.92 16.54
N VAL A 240 7.58 2.59 15.50
CA VAL A 240 7.44 4.06 15.48
C VAL A 240 6.58 4.54 16.64
N ARG A 241 5.45 3.88 16.90
CA ARG A 241 4.57 4.22 18.03
C ARG A 241 5.22 3.96 19.38
N ALA A 242 6.02 2.89 19.51
CA ALA A 242 6.76 2.62 20.74
C ALA A 242 7.82 3.70 21.01
N LEU A 243 8.51 4.18 19.97
CA LEU A 243 9.46 5.30 20.09
C LEU A 243 8.75 6.58 20.54
N ARG A 244 7.54 6.86 20.03
CA ARG A 244 6.72 8.00 20.49
C ARG A 244 6.29 7.85 21.95
N GLY A 245 5.75 6.69 22.33
CA GLY A 245 5.24 6.43 23.69
C GLY A 245 6.33 6.31 24.75
N SER A 246 7.57 6.03 24.37
CA SER A 246 8.72 6.02 25.30
C SER A 246 9.21 7.45 25.64
N GLY A 247 8.77 8.46 24.87
CA GLY A 247 9.10 9.87 25.09
C GLY A 247 8.05 10.67 25.88
N SER A 248 6.83 10.16 26.06
CA SER A 248 5.73 10.89 26.72
C SER A 248 5.85 11.02 28.25
N GLY A 249 7.02 10.71 28.82
CA GLY A 249 7.40 11.18 30.15
C GLY A 249 7.71 12.67 30.20
N GLN A 250 7.80 13.36 29.06
CA GLN A 250 7.98 14.81 28.97
C GLN A 250 7.03 15.42 27.94
N THR A 251 6.02 16.12 28.46
CA THR A 251 5.24 17.19 27.82
C THR A 251 4.37 16.81 26.61
N GLU A 252 3.16 16.30 26.88
CA GLU A 252 2.04 16.42 25.93
C GLU A 252 1.59 17.90 25.88
N SER A 253 2.06 18.64 24.87
CA SER A 253 1.57 20.00 24.58
C SER A 253 0.34 19.95 23.67
N LYS A 254 -0.59 20.87 23.94
CA LYS A 254 -1.93 21.01 23.33
C LYS A 254 -1.97 21.01 21.79
N THR A 255 -0.86 21.31 21.13
CA THR A 255 -0.76 21.48 19.67
C THR A 255 -0.93 20.17 18.89
N GLN A 256 -0.53 19.03 19.45
CA GLN A 256 -0.69 17.74 18.75
C GLN A 256 -2.16 17.30 18.63
N LEU A 257 -2.99 17.61 19.63
CA LEU A 257 -4.43 17.32 19.62
C LEU A 257 -5.17 18.09 18.51
N GLU A 258 -4.75 19.31 18.20
CA GLU A 258 -5.36 20.15 17.16
C GLU A 258 -4.99 19.68 15.75
N ALA A 259 -3.77 19.18 15.53
CA ALA A 259 -3.34 18.60 14.26
C ALA A 259 -4.03 17.26 13.95
N SER A 260 -4.26 16.42 14.97
CA SER A 260 -5.07 15.20 14.82
C SER A 260 -6.56 15.51 14.61
N GLY A 261 -7.09 16.54 15.29
CA GLY A 261 -8.49 16.96 15.12
C GLY A 261 -8.77 17.59 13.76
N SER A 262 -7.84 18.37 13.21
CA SER A 262 -7.95 18.94 11.86
C SER A 262 -7.84 17.88 10.77
N SER A 263 -7.00 16.87 10.97
CA SER A 263 -6.86 15.72 10.06
C SER A 263 -8.11 14.83 10.07
N GLN A 264 -8.72 14.59 11.24
CA GLN A 264 -10.00 13.87 11.35
C GLN A 264 -11.15 14.67 10.71
N ALA A 265 -11.23 15.98 10.95
CA ALA A 265 -12.25 16.84 10.36
C ALA A 265 -12.13 16.94 8.82
N ALA A 266 -10.90 16.93 8.29
CA ALA A 266 -10.65 16.87 6.86
C ALA A 266 -11.10 15.52 6.26
N GLY A 267 -10.81 14.41 6.96
CA GLY A 267 -11.28 13.07 6.59
C GLY A 267 -12.81 12.97 6.56
N GLU A 268 -13.50 13.39 7.63
CA GLU A 268 -14.97 13.33 7.73
C GLU A 268 -15.68 14.19 6.68
N LYS A 269 -15.14 15.38 6.40
CA LYS A 269 -15.68 16.27 5.36
C LYS A 269 -15.53 15.66 3.97
N GLN A 270 -14.49 14.86 3.76
CA GLN A 270 -14.24 14.17 2.50
C GLN A 270 -15.09 12.90 2.33
N THR A 271 -15.38 12.18 3.42
CA THR A 271 -16.33 11.06 3.45
C THR A 271 -17.74 11.53 3.08
N ARG A 272 -18.24 12.61 3.70
CA ARG A 272 -19.57 13.16 3.35
C ARG A 272 -19.68 13.62 1.90
N MET A 273 -18.63 14.22 1.37
CA MET A 273 -18.60 14.69 -0.03
C MET A 273 -18.53 13.55 -1.04
N ARG A 274 -18.19 12.33 -0.60
CA ARG A 274 -18.14 11.12 -1.43
C ARG A 274 -19.40 10.29 -1.31
N GLU A 275 -19.98 10.16 -0.11
CA GLU A 275 -21.31 9.58 0.09
C GLU A 275 -22.35 10.33 -0.76
N SER A 276 -22.26 11.65 -0.84
CA SER A 276 -23.12 12.44 -1.73
C SER A 276 -22.92 12.10 -3.22
N ARG A 277 -21.66 11.87 -3.65
CA ARG A 277 -21.35 11.49 -5.05
C ARG A 277 -21.75 10.05 -5.37
N GLN A 278 -21.77 9.17 -4.37
CA GLN A 278 -22.24 7.80 -4.51
C GLN A 278 -23.77 7.76 -4.60
N ALA A 279 -24.47 8.54 -3.76
CA ALA A 279 -25.91 8.73 -3.87
C ALA A 279 -26.32 9.29 -5.24
N ASP A 280 -25.60 10.30 -5.75
CA ASP A 280 -25.84 10.87 -7.08
C ASP A 280 -25.66 9.83 -8.22
N ARG A 281 -24.74 8.87 -8.06
CA ARG A 281 -24.53 7.77 -9.02
C ARG A 281 -25.64 6.72 -8.96
N GLU A 282 -26.10 6.38 -7.76
CA GLU A 282 -27.21 5.44 -7.56
C GLU A 282 -28.51 6.01 -8.14
N THR A 283 -28.77 7.32 -7.96
CA THR A 283 -29.93 8.00 -8.56
C THR A 283 -29.84 8.07 -10.09
N GLN A 284 -28.63 8.25 -10.66
CA GLN A 284 -28.45 8.22 -12.11
C GLN A 284 -28.66 6.83 -12.71
N LEU A 285 -28.25 5.77 -12.01
CA LEU A 285 -28.48 4.39 -12.43
C LEU A 285 -29.97 4.02 -12.40
N GLU A 286 -30.71 4.39 -11.35
CA GLU A 286 -32.16 4.18 -11.27
C GLU A 286 -32.92 4.94 -12.38
N SER A 287 -32.50 6.16 -12.71
CA SER A 287 -33.12 6.92 -13.81
C SER A 287 -32.89 6.29 -15.19
N SER A 288 -31.75 5.59 -15.37
CA SER A 288 -31.42 4.92 -16.63
C SER A 288 -32.11 3.56 -16.81
N GLU A 289 -32.50 2.89 -15.71
CA GLU A 289 -33.30 1.67 -15.77
C GLU A 289 -34.77 1.97 -16.12
N ILE A 290 -35.32 3.08 -15.60
CA ILE A 290 -36.72 3.49 -15.85
C ILE A 290 -36.96 3.88 -17.33
N ASP A 291 -35.97 4.48 -18.00
CA ASP A 291 -36.06 4.84 -19.43
C ASP A 291 -35.97 3.62 -20.38
N SER A 292 -35.58 2.44 -19.87
CA SER A 292 -35.45 1.22 -20.67
C SER A 292 -36.71 0.33 -20.70
N GLU A 293 -37.73 0.65 -19.89
CA GLU A 293 -39.00 -0.10 -19.77
C GLU A 293 -40.20 0.56 -20.49
N GLN A 294 -40.01 1.27 -21.61
CA GLN A 294 -41.13 1.63 -22.48
C GLN A 294 -41.33 0.61 -23.61
N PRO A 295 -42.52 -0.02 -23.73
CA PRO A 295 -42.79 -0.95 -24.82
C PRO A 295 -43.01 -0.16 -26.12
N ALA A 296 -42.28 -0.54 -27.17
CA ALA A 296 -42.49 -0.02 -28.51
C ALA A 296 -43.91 -0.40 -29.00
N GLY A 297 -44.76 0.60 -29.16
CA GLY A 297 -46.03 0.52 -29.88
C GLY A 297 -45.88 0.74 -31.37
#